data_AF-A0A9E2PWP3-F1
#
_entry.id   AF-A0A9E2PWP3-F1
#
_cell.length_a   1.000
_cell.length_b   1.000
_cell.length_c   1.000
_cell.angle_alpha   90.00
_cell.angle_beta   90.00
_cell.angle_gamma   90.00
#
_symmetry.space_group_name_H-M   'P 1'
#
loop_
_entity.id
_entity.type
_entity.pdbx_description
1 polymer ?
#
loop_
_entity_poly.entity_id
_entity_poly.type
_entity_poly.pdbx_seq_one_letter_code
_entity_poly.pdbx_strand_id
1 'polypeptide(L)'
;IGRRFRLVQVFFKGGHIVEVSTFRCRSEFDELAEPEAGPAKETTYGTPAEDAQRRDLTINGLFYNVADFSLVDYVGGMEDLEARRIRVIGDPAVRFERDPVRMLRVLRHAARIGFTIDAAAWEEILAQGHLIRTCPPARVRDELLKDFHSGQALPFFKLMLDSKLFYAIFPAWVGKLGASGEGRLLELIGRLDLLVQNGYPLSDSLLWAVFLTAFIEPELKPREFKDLREFIQEKIKAALGGIEFPRARQDEVSQMLALEARMAPLLAKGQPIPARLTRLRLYSATWLLHQFKTAPEAELLERCDPEALPTPPPPAKRRRQRRRRPRGGRGREKKAGGGAGEG
;
A
#
# COMPACT_ATOMS: atom_id res chain seq x y z
N ILE A 1 15.50 13.80 -12.72
CA ILE A 1 14.35 14.17 -11.85
C ILE A 1 14.88 14.15 -10.42
N GLY A 2 14.73 15.26 -9.68
CA GLY A 2 15.31 15.45 -8.34
C GLY A 2 16.35 16.57 -8.30
N ARG A 3 15.99 17.75 -7.77
CA ARG A 3 16.96 18.86 -7.55
C ARG A 3 18.00 18.54 -6.46
N ARG A 4 17.73 17.52 -5.62
CA ARG A 4 18.60 17.09 -4.49
C ARG A 4 19.49 15.88 -4.81
N PHE A 5 19.09 15.02 -5.76
CA PHE A 5 19.86 13.85 -6.18
C PHE A 5 19.93 13.87 -7.70
N ARG A 6 21.14 13.91 -8.27
CA ARG A 6 21.36 13.92 -9.72
C ARG A 6 21.14 12.51 -10.30
N LEU A 7 19.94 11.97 -10.13
CA LEU A 7 19.45 10.76 -10.79
C LEU A 7 18.78 11.17 -12.11
N VAL A 8 19.29 10.64 -13.20
CA VAL A 8 18.73 10.78 -14.54
C VAL A 8 18.09 9.45 -14.91
N GLN A 9 16.85 9.49 -15.38
CA GLN A 9 16.19 8.32 -15.95
C GLN A 9 16.23 8.48 -17.48
N VAL A 10 16.87 7.53 -18.15
CA VAL A 10 16.96 7.46 -19.60
C VAL A 10 15.91 6.46 -20.09
N PHE A 11 14.97 6.93 -20.89
CA PHE A 11 13.88 6.13 -21.43
C PHE A 11 14.26 5.56 -22.79
N PHE A 12 14.14 4.25 -22.94
CA PHE A 12 14.34 3.55 -24.19
C PHE A 12 12.99 3.12 -24.80
N LYS A 13 12.99 2.84 -26.11
CA LYS A 13 11.82 2.25 -26.78
C LYS A 13 11.46 0.91 -26.13
N GLY A 14 10.18 0.60 -26.04
CA GLY A 14 9.68 -0.62 -25.39
C GLY A 14 9.47 -0.51 -23.87
N GLY A 15 9.59 0.69 -23.29
CA GLY A 15 9.31 0.91 -21.86
C GLY A 15 10.48 0.60 -20.93
N HIS A 16 11.67 0.29 -21.46
CA HIS A 16 12.88 0.10 -20.65
C HIS A 16 13.39 1.45 -20.12
N ILE A 17 13.71 1.50 -18.83
CA ILE A 17 14.21 2.69 -18.14
C ILE A 17 15.58 2.34 -17.55
N VAL A 18 16.59 3.17 -17.84
CA VAL A 18 17.92 3.07 -17.22
C VAL A 18 18.11 4.24 -16.28
N GLU A 19 18.43 3.94 -15.02
CA GLU A 19 18.75 4.96 -14.03
C GLU A 19 20.26 5.22 -14.01
N VAL A 20 20.64 6.49 -14.17
CA VAL A 20 22.02 6.96 -14.21
C VAL A 20 22.22 7.94 -13.05
N SER A 21 23.14 7.60 -12.14
CA SER A 21 23.51 8.44 -11.00
C SER A 21 25.03 8.62 -10.93
N THR A 22 25.46 9.78 -10.43
CA THR A 22 26.86 10.02 -10.07
C THR A 22 27.19 9.42 -8.70
N PHE A 23 28.44 8.98 -8.51
CA PHE A 23 28.94 8.53 -7.20
C PHE A 23 28.94 9.67 -6.18
N ARG A 24 28.79 9.32 -4.90
CA ARG A 24 28.65 10.26 -3.79
C ARG A 24 29.86 10.18 -2.86
N CYS A 25 30.46 11.33 -2.50
CA CYS A 25 31.74 11.39 -1.76
C CYS A 25 31.59 11.39 -0.23
N ARG A 26 30.67 12.20 0.33
CA ARG A 26 30.53 12.30 1.79
C ARG A 26 29.75 11.11 2.34
N SER A 27 30.27 10.46 3.37
CA SER A 27 29.52 9.46 4.12
C SER A 27 28.36 10.15 4.84
N GLU A 28 27.29 9.41 5.17
CA GLU A 28 26.24 9.99 6.02
C GLU A 28 26.80 10.49 7.35
N PHE A 29 27.90 9.90 7.82
CA PHE A 29 28.59 10.28 9.06
C PHE A 29 29.20 11.68 9.01
N ASP A 30 29.69 12.12 7.85
CA ASP A 30 30.37 13.42 7.67
C ASP A 30 29.41 14.61 7.49
N GLU A 31 28.14 14.38 7.13
CA GLU A 31 27.17 15.48 6.93
C GLU A 31 26.73 16.16 8.24
N LEU A 32 26.97 15.55 9.41
CA LEU A 32 26.56 16.08 10.72
C LEU A 32 27.73 16.62 11.58
N ALA A 33 28.98 16.48 11.13
CA ALA A 33 30.15 16.88 11.92
C ALA A 33 30.42 18.40 11.91
N GLU A 34 29.78 19.19 11.03
CA GLU A 34 29.98 20.64 10.98
C GLU A 34 28.66 21.43 10.95
N PRO A 35 28.22 22.00 12.08
CA PRO A 35 27.07 22.92 12.13
C PRO A 35 27.36 24.33 11.54
N GLU A 36 28.64 24.67 11.27
CA GLU A 36 29.06 26.03 10.90
C GLU A 36 29.51 26.23 9.44
N ALA A 37 29.46 25.21 8.60
CA ALA A 37 29.70 25.42 7.17
C ALA A 37 28.42 25.95 6.51
N GLY A 38 28.46 27.21 6.05
CA GLY A 38 27.41 27.86 5.25
C GLY A 38 26.97 27.04 4.01
N PRO A 39 26.02 27.55 3.19
CA PRO A 39 25.28 26.76 2.20
C PRO A 39 26.21 25.84 1.40
N ALA A 40 25.97 24.52 1.56
CA ALA A 40 26.81 23.41 1.11
C ALA A 40 27.56 23.71 -0.20
N LYS A 41 28.82 24.16 -0.07
CA LYS A 41 29.70 24.45 -1.20
C LYS A 41 30.22 23.15 -1.80
N GLU A 42 29.68 22.82 -2.96
CA GLU A 42 30.36 22.33 -4.17
C GLU A 42 31.64 21.49 -3.97
N THR A 43 31.50 20.22 -3.59
CA THR A 43 32.48 19.15 -3.81
C THR A 43 31.72 17.83 -3.70
N THR A 44 31.13 17.34 -4.80
CA THR A 44 29.95 16.44 -4.67
C THR A 44 30.01 15.12 -5.45
N TYR A 45 31.19 14.70 -5.92
CA TYR A 45 31.33 13.39 -6.59
C TYR A 45 32.35 12.54 -5.87
N GLY A 46 31.95 11.32 -5.52
CA GLY A 46 32.81 10.37 -4.82
C GLY A 46 33.44 9.35 -5.74
N THR A 47 34.25 8.49 -5.14
CA THR A 47 34.71 7.25 -5.77
C THR A 47 33.63 6.16 -5.69
N PRO A 48 33.70 5.09 -6.51
CA PRO A 48 32.83 3.93 -6.36
C PRO A 48 32.86 3.34 -4.94
N ALA A 49 34.05 3.29 -4.32
CA ALA A 49 34.24 2.80 -2.96
C ALA A 49 33.47 3.66 -1.93
N GLU A 50 33.55 4.99 -2.04
CA GLU A 50 32.79 5.90 -1.17
C GLU A 50 31.28 5.75 -1.35
N ASP A 51 30.79 5.56 -2.59
CA ASP A 51 29.35 5.33 -2.82
C ASP A 51 28.88 3.98 -2.27
N ALA A 52 29.70 2.92 -2.38
CA ALA A 52 29.39 1.62 -1.78
C ALA A 52 29.17 1.75 -0.27
N GLN A 53 30.02 2.50 0.44
CA GLN A 53 29.90 2.69 1.88
C GLN A 53 28.60 3.42 2.31
N ARG A 54 27.95 4.15 1.39
CA ARG A 54 26.66 4.81 1.65
C ARG A 54 25.45 3.91 1.42
N ARG A 55 25.63 2.72 0.85
CA ARG A 55 24.52 1.80 0.60
C ARG A 55 24.09 1.12 1.89
N ASP A 56 22.94 0.48 1.84
CA ASP A 56 22.36 -0.12 3.04
C ASP A 56 22.90 -1.52 3.30
N LEU A 57 23.06 -2.33 2.26
CA LEU A 57 23.39 -3.75 2.34
C LEU A 57 24.62 -4.08 1.49
N THR A 58 25.47 -4.97 1.98
CA THR A 58 26.72 -5.40 1.33
C THR A 58 26.47 -5.96 -0.07
N ILE A 59 25.49 -6.85 -0.21
CA ILE A 59 25.08 -7.44 -1.51
C ILE A 59 24.56 -6.41 -2.51
N ASN A 60 24.05 -5.27 -2.04
CA ASN A 60 23.61 -4.17 -2.90
C ASN A 60 24.76 -3.20 -3.24
N GLY A 61 25.93 -3.39 -2.64
CA GLY A 61 27.15 -2.60 -2.81
C GLY A 61 28.10 -3.09 -3.91
N LEU A 62 27.73 -4.15 -4.62
CA LEU A 62 28.50 -4.71 -5.72
C LEU A 62 28.38 -3.82 -6.97
N PHE A 63 29.51 -3.59 -7.65
CA PHE A 63 29.57 -2.89 -8.93
C PHE A 63 29.97 -3.84 -10.05
N TYR A 64 29.38 -3.67 -11.22
CA TYR A 64 29.76 -4.40 -12.42
C TYR A 64 30.44 -3.46 -13.41
N ASN A 65 31.65 -3.79 -13.83
CA ASN A 65 32.39 -3.03 -14.83
C ASN A 65 32.15 -3.62 -16.22
N VAL A 66 31.48 -2.87 -17.08
CA VAL A 66 31.18 -3.30 -18.46
C VAL A 66 32.41 -3.30 -19.38
N ALA A 67 33.51 -2.64 -18.99
CA ALA A 67 34.70 -2.52 -19.84
C ALA A 67 35.55 -3.80 -19.82
N ASP A 68 35.67 -4.45 -18.67
CA ASP A 68 36.48 -5.66 -18.47
C ASP A 68 35.66 -6.85 -17.92
N PHE A 69 34.34 -6.68 -17.80
CA PHE A 69 33.40 -7.70 -17.31
C PHE A 69 33.69 -8.15 -15.87
N SER A 70 34.42 -7.34 -15.10
CA SER A 70 34.72 -7.64 -13.69
C SER A 70 33.59 -7.21 -12.76
N LEU A 71 33.50 -7.90 -11.63
CA LEU A 71 32.70 -7.49 -10.49
C LEU A 71 33.62 -6.88 -9.43
N VAL A 72 33.30 -5.68 -8.97
CA VAL A 72 34.07 -4.93 -7.99
C VAL A 72 33.30 -4.87 -6.68
N ASP A 73 33.95 -5.34 -5.62
CA ASP A 73 33.41 -5.40 -4.27
C ASP A 73 34.28 -4.61 -3.30
N TYR A 74 33.68 -3.62 -2.63
CA TYR A 74 34.34 -2.76 -1.65
C TYR A 74 33.89 -3.04 -0.21
N VAL A 75 32.91 -3.92 -0.01
CA VAL A 75 32.17 -4.06 1.26
C VAL A 75 31.99 -5.52 1.71
N GLY A 76 32.50 -6.47 0.93
CA GLY A 76 32.38 -7.90 1.17
C GLY A 76 30.97 -8.42 0.88
N GLY A 77 30.35 -7.91 -0.19
CA GLY A 77 29.06 -8.37 -0.68
C GLY A 77 29.11 -9.74 -1.33
N MET A 78 30.25 -10.15 -1.89
CA MET A 78 30.42 -11.47 -2.51
C MET A 78 30.41 -12.59 -1.46
N GLU A 79 31.14 -12.42 -0.35
CA GLU A 79 31.14 -13.38 0.74
C GLU A 79 29.75 -13.51 1.37
N ASP A 80 29.03 -12.40 1.54
CA ASP A 80 27.66 -12.42 2.05
C ASP A 80 26.67 -13.06 1.05
N LEU A 81 26.90 -12.89 -0.25
CA LEU A 81 26.11 -13.53 -1.29
C LEU A 81 26.30 -15.05 -1.26
N GLU A 82 27.54 -15.53 -1.15
CA GLU A 82 27.87 -16.95 -1.00
C GLU A 82 27.32 -17.54 0.31
N ALA A 83 27.44 -16.81 1.41
CA ALA A 83 26.91 -17.19 2.71
C ALA A 83 25.39 -17.04 2.84
N ARG A 84 24.69 -16.55 1.80
CA ARG A 84 23.25 -16.25 1.80
C ARG A 84 22.82 -15.36 2.98
N ARG A 85 23.57 -14.29 3.23
CA ARG A 85 23.43 -13.39 4.37
C ARG A 85 23.04 -11.98 3.94
N ILE A 86 22.12 -11.35 4.68
CA ILE A 86 21.83 -9.92 4.59
C ILE A 86 22.60 -9.20 5.69
N ARG A 87 23.67 -8.49 5.31
CA ARG A 87 24.49 -7.68 6.22
C ARG A 87 24.41 -6.20 5.87
N VAL A 88 24.28 -5.37 6.90
CA VAL A 88 24.27 -3.90 6.76
C VAL A 88 25.70 -3.41 6.54
N ILE A 89 25.89 -2.41 5.68
CA ILE A 89 27.20 -1.78 5.50
C ILE A 89 27.42 -0.78 6.65
N GLY A 90 28.52 -0.96 7.39
CA GLY A 90 28.86 -0.21 8.60
C GLY A 90 28.19 -0.78 9.86
N ASP A 91 28.13 0.04 10.92
CA ASP A 91 27.51 -0.34 12.20
C ASP A 91 25.96 -0.25 12.13
N PRO A 92 25.22 -1.37 12.25
CA PRO A 92 23.76 -1.36 12.20
C PRO A 92 23.12 -0.38 13.19
N ALA A 93 23.68 -0.25 14.40
CA ALA A 93 23.12 0.61 15.43
C ALA A 93 23.05 2.07 14.96
N VAL A 94 24.17 2.59 14.44
CA VAL A 94 24.24 3.97 13.95
C VAL A 94 23.45 4.16 12.66
N ARG A 95 23.41 3.14 11.79
CA ARG A 95 22.68 3.22 10.51
C ARG A 95 21.17 3.28 10.72
N PHE A 96 20.64 2.51 11.68
CA PHE A 96 19.22 2.50 12.03
C PHE A 96 18.81 3.73 12.82
N GLU A 97 19.64 4.25 13.71
CA GLU A 97 19.35 5.51 14.39
C GLU A 97 19.16 6.67 13.41
N ARG A 98 20.00 6.72 12.37
CA ARG A 98 19.97 7.80 11.35
C ARG A 98 18.85 7.67 10.34
N ASP A 99 18.57 6.47 9.84
CA ASP A 99 17.41 6.22 8.97
C ASP A 99 16.74 4.91 9.36
N PRO A 100 15.80 4.94 10.31
CA PRO A 100 15.13 3.74 10.83
C PRO A 100 14.40 2.92 9.75
N VAL A 101 14.04 3.55 8.61
CA VAL A 101 13.45 2.86 7.45
C VAL A 101 14.35 1.72 6.92
N ARG A 102 15.65 1.78 7.16
CA ARG A 102 16.59 0.70 6.79
C ARG A 102 16.24 -0.64 7.40
N MET A 103 15.65 -0.67 8.59
CA MET A 103 15.18 -1.91 9.20
C MET A 103 14.17 -2.62 8.28
N LEU A 104 13.21 -1.90 7.72
CA LEU A 104 12.25 -2.45 6.76
C LEU A 104 12.95 -2.95 5.48
N ARG A 105 13.98 -2.24 5.01
CA ARG A 105 14.74 -2.66 3.83
C ARG A 105 15.52 -3.95 4.09
N VAL A 106 16.14 -4.11 5.26
CA VAL A 106 16.82 -5.35 5.68
C VAL A 106 15.82 -6.51 5.66
N LEU A 107 14.67 -6.37 6.32
CA LEU A 107 13.63 -7.39 6.35
C LEU A 107 13.11 -7.73 4.93
N ARG A 108 12.87 -6.71 4.10
CA ARG A 108 12.44 -6.88 2.70
C ARG A 108 13.41 -7.71 1.91
N HIS A 109 14.70 -7.36 1.96
CA HIS A 109 15.71 -8.07 1.18
C HIS A 109 15.82 -9.50 1.66
N ALA A 110 15.88 -9.75 2.98
CA ALA A 110 15.88 -11.09 3.55
C ALA A 110 14.68 -11.94 3.09
N ALA A 111 13.47 -11.37 3.15
CA ALA A 111 12.25 -12.02 2.72
C ALA A 111 12.22 -12.33 1.22
N ARG A 112 12.62 -11.37 0.38
CA ARG A 112 12.51 -11.48 -1.08
C ARG A 112 13.45 -12.52 -1.67
N ILE A 113 14.68 -12.63 -1.16
CA ILE A 113 15.69 -13.56 -1.71
C ILE A 113 15.89 -14.80 -0.84
N GLY A 114 15.22 -14.89 0.32
CA GLY A 114 15.31 -16.04 1.23
C GLY A 114 16.69 -16.19 1.86
N PHE A 115 17.29 -15.07 2.30
CA PHE A 115 18.59 -15.00 2.96
C PHE A 115 18.40 -14.71 4.46
N THR A 116 19.36 -15.13 5.28
CA THR A 116 19.33 -14.88 6.72
C THR A 116 19.89 -13.51 7.06
N ILE A 117 19.28 -12.80 8.01
CA ILE A 117 19.79 -11.50 8.48
C ILE A 117 21.00 -11.75 9.38
N ASP A 118 22.05 -10.95 9.21
CA ASP A 118 23.23 -10.96 10.08
C ASP A 118 22.83 -10.70 11.56
N ALA A 119 23.48 -11.39 12.49
CA ALA A 119 23.09 -11.37 13.90
C ALA A 119 23.13 -9.97 14.51
N ALA A 120 24.17 -9.18 14.21
CA ALA A 120 24.29 -7.82 14.75
C ALA A 120 23.17 -6.91 14.22
N ALA A 121 22.81 -7.04 12.93
CA ALA A 121 21.70 -6.30 12.36
C ALA A 121 20.35 -6.74 12.97
N TRP A 122 20.17 -8.03 13.24
CA TRP A 122 18.95 -8.54 13.85
C TRP A 122 18.75 -8.05 15.29
N GLU A 123 19.81 -8.09 16.11
CA GLU A 123 19.79 -7.59 17.49
C GLU A 123 19.41 -6.10 17.54
N GLU A 124 19.99 -5.29 16.65
CA GLU A 124 19.68 -3.85 16.58
C GLU A 124 18.27 -3.58 16.07
N ILE A 125 17.72 -4.40 15.17
CA ILE A 125 16.30 -4.30 14.77
C ILE A 125 15.38 -4.53 15.98
N LEU A 126 15.69 -5.52 16.82
CA LEU A 126 14.91 -5.82 18.02
C LEU A 126 14.99 -4.68 19.04
N ALA A 127 16.19 -4.14 19.28
CA ALA A 127 16.42 -3.08 20.26
C ALA A 127 15.85 -1.73 19.81
N GLN A 128 16.05 -1.37 18.54
CA GLN A 128 15.77 -0.03 18.02
C GLN A 128 14.49 0.07 17.18
N GLY A 129 13.69 -1.00 17.06
CA GLY A 129 12.47 -1.02 16.23
C GLY A 129 11.50 0.14 16.49
N HIS A 130 11.46 0.66 17.72
CA HIS A 130 10.64 1.83 18.10
C HIS A 130 11.00 3.12 17.33
N LEU A 131 12.26 3.27 16.89
CA LEU A 131 12.74 4.44 16.14
C LEU A 131 12.03 4.61 14.80
N ILE A 132 11.41 3.56 14.25
CA ILE A 132 10.62 3.66 13.01
C ILE A 132 9.52 4.74 13.08
N ARG A 133 9.05 5.06 14.28
CA ARG A 133 8.01 6.08 14.52
C ARG A 133 8.52 7.52 14.37
N THR A 134 9.83 7.72 14.33
CA THR A 134 10.46 9.02 14.04
C THR A 134 10.43 9.36 12.56
N CYS A 135 10.23 8.35 11.69
CA CYS A 135 10.19 8.53 10.26
C CYS A 135 8.88 9.19 9.82
N PRO A 136 8.89 10.02 8.76
CA PRO A 136 7.66 10.53 8.16
C PRO A 136 6.69 9.39 7.80
N PRO A 137 5.42 9.44 8.24
CA PRO A 137 4.48 8.33 8.03
C PRO A 137 4.29 7.93 6.56
N ALA A 138 4.37 8.89 5.64
CA ALA A 138 4.30 8.63 4.20
C ALA A 138 5.49 7.78 3.71
N ARG A 139 6.70 7.96 4.25
CA ARG A 139 7.87 7.12 3.89
C ARG A 139 7.65 5.68 4.32
N VAL A 140 7.18 5.46 5.55
CA VAL A 140 6.88 4.11 6.06
C VAL A 140 5.78 3.45 5.22
N ARG A 141 4.70 4.19 4.88
CA ARG A 141 3.66 3.71 3.97
C ARG A 141 4.23 3.24 2.63
N ASP A 142 5.04 4.08 1.99
CA ASP A 142 5.54 3.82 0.64
C ASP A 142 6.46 2.60 0.62
N GLU A 143 7.21 2.38 1.70
CA GLU A 143 8.00 1.17 1.87
C GLU A 143 7.11 -0.07 2.04
N LEU A 144 6.12 -0.03 2.94
CA LEU A 144 5.16 -1.13 3.11
C LEU A 144 4.43 -1.48 1.81
N LEU A 145 4.04 -0.48 1.02
CA LEU A 145 3.40 -0.70 -0.28
C LEU A 145 4.31 -1.44 -1.27
N LYS A 146 5.62 -1.15 -1.28
CA LYS A 146 6.57 -1.92 -2.10
C LYS A 146 6.60 -3.39 -1.69
N ASP A 147 6.50 -3.67 -0.40
CA ASP A 147 6.48 -5.04 0.13
C ASP A 147 5.17 -5.76 -0.23
N PHE A 148 4.02 -5.10 -0.09
CA PHE A 148 2.73 -5.68 -0.50
C PHE A 148 2.66 -6.05 -1.98
N HIS A 149 3.28 -5.23 -2.86
CA HIS A 149 3.30 -5.48 -4.31
C HIS A 149 4.44 -6.41 -4.75
N SER A 150 5.26 -6.92 -3.83
CA SER A 150 6.45 -7.68 -4.19
C SER A 150 6.19 -9.14 -4.58
N GLY A 151 5.02 -9.68 -4.19
CA GLY A 151 4.75 -11.12 -4.24
C GLY A 151 5.56 -11.93 -3.23
N GLN A 152 6.19 -11.29 -2.25
CA GLN A 152 6.92 -11.89 -1.13
C GLN A 152 6.56 -11.19 0.20
N ALA A 153 5.32 -10.71 0.32
CA ALA A 153 4.84 -10.03 1.50
C ALA A 153 4.73 -10.99 2.70
N LEU A 154 4.36 -12.25 2.52
CA LEU A 154 4.21 -13.23 3.60
C LEU A 154 5.52 -13.43 4.41
N PRO A 155 6.66 -13.79 3.79
CA PRO A 155 7.91 -13.91 4.54
C PRO A 155 8.33 -12.58 5.17
N PHE A 156 8.05 -11.44 4.54
CA PHE A 156 8.32 -10.12 5.09
C PHE A 156 7.49 -9.83 6.36
N PHE A 157 6.19 -10.11 6.33
CA PHE A 157 5.30 -9.91 7.48
C PHE A 157 5.63 -10.86 8.64
N LYS A 158 6.08 -12.09 8.37
CA LYS A 158 6.63 -12.99 9.40
C LYS A 158 7.82 -12.34 10.11
N LEU A 159 8.81 -11.86 9.35
CA LEU A 159 9.96 -11.16 9.92
C LEU A 159 9.57 -9.90 10.71
N MET A 160 8.55 -9.14 10.27
CA MET A 160 8.04 -7.98 11.02
C MET A 160 7.38 -8.38 12.35
N LEU A 161 6.69 -9.51 12.42
CA LEU A 161 6.08 -10.02 13.65
C LEU A 161 7.12 -10.59 14.61
N ASP A 162 8.12 -11.31 14.08
CA ASP A 162 9.23 -11.88 14.82
C ASP A 162 10.09 -10.77 15.44
N SER A 163 10.39 -9.74 14.67
CA SER A 163 11.15 -8.56 15.12
C SER A 163 10.36 -7.58 15.99
N LYS A 164 9.05 -7.79 16.15
CA LYS A 164 8.10 -6.83 16.78
C LYS A 164 7.99 -5.47 16.10
N LEU A 165 8.69 -5.26 14.98
CA LEU A 165 8.62 -4.03 14.18
C LEU A 165 7.19 -3.76 13.68
N PHE A 166 6.41 -4.83 13.41
CA PHE A 166 4.99 -4.71 13.07
C PHE A 166 4.22 -3.88 14.10
N TYR A 167 4.41 -4.14 15.40
CA TYR A 167 3.70 -3.45 16.47
C TYR A 167 4.26 -2.07 16.77
N ALA A 168 5.53 -1.83 16.46
CA ALA A 168 6.10 -0.48 16.51
C ALA A 168 5.43 0.44 15.47
N ILE A 169 5.15 -0.09 14.27
CA ILE A 169 4.46 0.63 13.18
C ILE A 169 2.96 0.71 13.43
N PHE A 170 2.34 -0.36 13.92
CA PHE A 170 0.91 -0.46 14.15
C PHE A 170 0.55 -0.76 15.62
N PRO A 171 0.72 0.21 16.55
CA PRO A 171 0.55 -0.04 17.99
C PRO A 171 -0.83 -0.55 18.40
N ALA A 172 -1.89 -0.17 17.67
CA ALA A 172 -3.25 -0.59 17.98
C ALA A 172 -3.49 -2.10 17.81
N TRP A 173 -2.58 -2.81 17.13
CA TRP A 173 -2.67 -4.25 16.90
C TRP A 173 -2.14 -5.07 18.08
N VAL A 174 -1.40 -4.43 19.00
CA VAL A 174 -0.93 -5.06 20.24
C VAL A 174 -2.11 -5.58 21.03
N GLY A 175 -2.08 -6.86 21.40
CA GLY A 175 -3.14 -7.53 22.16
C GLY A 175 -4.44 -7.79 21.40
N LYS A 176 -4.58 -7.29 20.16
CA LYS A 176 -5.78 -7.53 19.32
C LYS A 176 -5.64 -8.72 18.40
N LEU A 177 -4.42 -9.00 17.94
CA LEU A 177 -4.22 -10.03 16.95
C LEU A 177 -4.32 -11.43 17.56
N GLY A 178 -3.69 -11.68 18.71
CA GLY A 178 -3.62 -13.02 19.30
C GLY A 178 -3.10 -14.07 18.31
N ALA A 179 -3.00 -15.34 18.73
CA ALA A 179 -2.49 -16.39 17.83
C ALA A 179 -3.40 -16.60 16.60
N SER A 180 -4.73 -16.53 16.80
CA SER A 180 -5.69 -16.75 15.71
C SER A 180 -5.74 -15.60 14.70
N GLY A 181 -5.61 -14.34 15.14
CA GLY A 181 -5.62 -13.20 14.23
C GLY A 181 -4.29 -13.03 13.51
N GLU A 182 -3.16 -13.38 14.14
CA GLU A 182 -1.87 -13.48 13.45
C GLU A 182 -1.93 -14.51 12.32
N GLY A 183 -2.45 -15.71 12.62
CA GLY A 183 -2.68 -16.74 11.61
C GLY A 183 -3.56 -16.23 10.46
N ARG A 184 -4.66 -15.54 10.77
CA ARG A 184 -5.56 -14.97 9.75
C ARG A 184 -4.89 -13.87 8.92
N LEU A 185 -4.11 -12.99 9.53
CA LEU A 185 -3.35 -11.97 8.82
C LEU A 185 -2.38 -12.63 7.84
N LEU A 186 -1.55 -13.57 8.32
CA LEU A 186 -0.55 -14.25 7.49
C LEU A 186 -1.21 -15.08 6.38
N GLU A 187 -2.34 -15.74 6.64
CA GLU A 187 -3.13 -16.43 5.61
C GLU A 187 -3.53 -15.44 4.50
N LEU A 188 -4.13 -14.31 4.86
CA LEU A 188 -4.56 -13.30 3.90
C LEU A 188 -3.38 -12.69 3.13
N ILE A 189 -2.23 -12.47 3.77
CA ILE A 189 -1.03 -11.99 3.08
C ILE A 189 -0.49 -13.05 2.10
N GLY A 190 -0.47 -14.34 2.47
CA GLY A 190 -0.03 -15.41 1.58
C GLY A 190 -0.89 -15.52 0.31
N ARG A 191 -2.20 -15.29 0.45
CA ARG A 191 -3.12 -15.20 -0.70
C ARG A 191 -2.79 -14.02 -1.63
N LEU A 192 -2.26 -12.90 -1.11
CA LEU A 192 -1.86 -11.74 -1.94
C LEU A 192 -0.65 -12.12 -2.78
N ASP A 193 0.33 -12.76 -2.15
CA ASP A 193 1.54 -13.22 -2.83
C ASP A 193 1.19 -14.16 -3.98
N LEU A 194 0.27 -15.11 -3.77
CA LEU A 194 -0.14 -16.03 -4.83
C LEU A 194 -0.67 -15.29 -6.07
N LEU A 195 -1.51 -14.27 -5.90
CA LEU A 195 -2.04 -13.49 -7.02
C LEU A 195 -0.96 -12.65 -7.70
N VAL A 196 -0.12 -11.95 -6.92
CA VAL A 196 0.94 -11.10 -7.47
C VAL A 196 1.96 -11.93 -8.25
N GLN A 197 2.35 -13.09 -7.73
CA GLN A 197 3.27 -14.02 -8.40
C GLN A 197 2.71 -14.58 -9.72
N ASN A 198 1.38 -14.69 -9.83
CA ASN A 198 0.70 -15.11 -11.06
C ASN A 198 0.33 -13.93 -11.98
N GLY A 199 0.88 -12.74 -11.74
CA GLY A 199 0.77 -11.59 -12.63
C GLY A 199 -0.55 -10.82 -12.52
N TYR A 200 -1.36 -11.08 -11.49
CA TYR A 200 -2.60 -10.34 -11.28
C TYR A 200 -2.32 -8.96 -10.66
N PRO A 201 -2.67 -7.86 -11.33
CA PRO A 201 -2.45 -6.52 -10.79
C PRO A 201 -3.43 -6.25 -9.65
N LEU A 202 -2.90 -5.97 -8.47
CA LEU A 202 -3.71 -5.61 -7.30
C LEU A 202 -3.72 -4.09 -7.13
N SER A 203 -4.87 -3.52 -6.76
CA SER A 203 -4.94 -2.10 -6.43
C SER A 203 -4.52 -1.86 -4.99
N ASP A 204 -3.91 -0.70 -4.69
CA ASP A 204 -3.56 -0.30 -3.32
C ASP A 204 -4.76 -0.41 -2.37
N SER A 205 -5.96 -0.01 -2.82
CA SER A 205 -7.17 -0.07 -2.00
C SER A 205 -7.56 -1.50 -1.63
N LEU A 206 -7.36 -2.47 -2.53
CA LEU A 206 -7.57 -3.88 -2.21
C LEU A 206 -6.52 -4.39 -1.21
N LEU A 207 -5.24 -4.08 -1.41
CA LEU A 207 -4.16 -4.48 -0.50
C LEU A 207 -4.44 -4.01 0.93
N TRP A 208 -4.81 -2.73 1.09
CA TRP A 208 -5.15 -2.19 2.40
C TRP A 208 -6.44 -2.79 2.96
N ALA A 209 -7.46 -3.04 2.12
CA ALA A 209 -8.67 -3.70 2.59
C ALA A 209 -8.39 -5.12 3.10
N VAL A 210 -7.57 -5.89 2.40
CA VAL A 210 -7.13 -7.23 2.83
C VAL A 210 -6.37 -7.15 4.15
N PHE A 211 -5.37 -6.27 4.24
CA PHE A 211 -4.60 -6.06 5.46
C PHE A 211 -5.51 -5.71 6.65
N LEU A 212 -6.37 -4.71 6.49
CA LEU A 212 -7.25 -4.21 7.56
C LEU A 212 -8.38 -5.18 7.92
N THR A 213 -8.70 -6.15 7.07
CA THR A 213 -9.73 -7.17 7.35
C THR A 213 -9.42 -7.91 8.64
N ALA A 214 -8.17 -8.35 8.85
CA ALA A 214 -7.77 -9.09 10.05
C ALA A 214 -7.99 -8.31 11.35
N PHE A 215 -7.93 -6.97 11.30
CA PHE A 215 -8.15 -6.10 12.46
C PHE A 215 -9.63 -5.77 12.70
N ILE A 216 -10.39 -5.58 11.61
CA ILE A 216 -11.74 -5.03 11.68
C ILE A 216 -12.77 -6.15 11.83
N GLU A 217 -12.59 -7.27 11.13
CA GLU A 217 -13.55 -8.38 11.05
C GLU A 217 -14.00 -8.93 12.42
N PRO A 218 -13.11 -9.13 13.42
CA PRO A 218 -13.53 -9.62 14.74
C PRO A 218 -14.49 -8.70 15.49
N GLU A 219 -14.48 -7.40 15.18
CA GLU A 219 -15.33 -6.40 15.84
C GLU A 219 -16.55 -5.99 14.98
N LEU A 220 -16.68 -6.52 13.76
CA LEU A 220 -17.81 -6.20 12.88
C LEU A 220 -19.10 -6.80 13.43
N LYS A 221 -20.09 -5.92 13.64
CA LYS A 221 -21.46 -6.29 14.02
C LYS A 221 -22.44 -5.82 12.94
N PRO A 222 -23.61 -6.48 12.79
CA PRO A 222 -24.66 -5.99 11.91
C PRO A 222 -25.10 -4.58 12.32
N ARG A 223 -24.98 -3.61 11.41
CA ARG A 223 -25.39 -2.19 11.58
C ARG A 223 -26.11 -1.68 10.33
N GLU A 224 -26.67 -0.47 10.34
CA GLU A 224 -27.06 0.19 9.08
C GLU A 224 -25.81 0.56 8.26
N PHE A 225 -25.95 0.74 6.94
CA PHE A 225 -24.79 0.93 6.05
C PHE A 225 -23.99 2.20 6.37
N LYS A 226 -24.69 3.29 6.72
CA LYS A 226 -24.05 4.55 7.09
C LYS A 226 -23.22 4.38 8.38
N ASP A 227 -23.83 3.83 9.41
CA ASP A 227 -23.17 3.58 10.71
C ASP A 227 -22.03 2.56 10.59
N LEU A 228 -22.16 1.60 9.67
CA LEU A 228 -21.11 0.63 9.37
C LEU A 228 -19.89 1.30 8.72
N ARG A 229 -20.11 2.20 7.76
CA ARG A 229 -19.03 2.97 7.14
C ARG A 229 -18.32 3.85 8.15
N GLU A 230 -19.05 4.59 8.97
CA GLU A 230 -18.49 5.45 10.02
C GLU A 230 -17.66 4.63 11.02
N PHE A 231 -18.21 3.50 11.50
CA PHE A 231 -17.48 2.55 12.36
C PHE A 231 -16.19 2.04 11.71
N ILE A 232 -16.25 1.64 10.44
CA ILE A 232 -15.07 1.15 9.71
C ILE A 232 -14.03 2.27 9.57
N GLN A 233 -14.42 3.51 9.26
CA GLN A 233 -13.48 4.64 9.17
C GLN A 233 -12.74 4.87 10.49
N GLU A 234 -13.45 4.81 11.62
CA GLU A 234 -12.82 4.90 12.94
C GLU A 234 -11.84 3.76 13.19
N LYS A 235 -12.21 2.52 12.83
CA LYS A 235 -11.33 1.36 13.00
C LYS A 235 -10.11 1.40 12.09
N ILE A 236 -10.25 1.86 10.84
CA ILE A 236 -9.13 2.09 9.92
C ILE A 236 -8.15 3.10 10.53
N LYS A 237 -8.65 4.24 11.03
CA LYS A 237 -7.81 5.27 11.66
C LYS A 237 -7.06 4.71 12.88
N ALA A 238 -7.72 3.90 13.70
CA ALA A 238 -7.10 3.25 14.84
C ALA A 238 -6.03 2.23 14.42
N ALA A 239 -6.36 1.34 13.48
CA ALA A 239 -5.48 0.27 13.01
C ALA A 239 -4.18 0.81 12.41
N LEU A 240 -4.25 1.92 11.67
CA LEU A 240 -3.10 2.46 10.96
C LEU A 240 -2.15 3.27 11.87
N GLY A 241 -2.56 3.61 13.09
CA GLY A 241 -1.67 4.10 14.14
C GLY A 241 -0.88 5.38 13.85
N GLY A 242 -1.19 6.10 12.76
CA GLY A 242 -0.44 7.28 12.30
C GLY A 242 0.06 7.19 10.85
N ILE A 243 -0.01 6.02 10.19
CA ILE A 243 0.32 5.90 8.77
C ILE A 243 -0.70 6.70 7.92
N GLU A 244 -0.18 7.66 7.14
CA GLU A 244 -1.00 8.58 6.37
C GLU A 244 -1.43 8.00 5.02
N PHE A 245 -2.73 8.01 4.74
CA PHE A 245 -3.30 7.66 3.44
C PHE A 245 -4.05 8.83 2.82
N PRO A 246 -4.02 8.99 1.48
CA PRO A 246 -4.91 9.91 0.80
C PRO A 246 -6.37 9.65 1.22
N ARG A 247 -7.12 10.71 1.58
CA ARG A 247 -8.52 10.58 2.04
C ARG A 247 -9.41 9.79 1.09
N ALA A 248 -9.21 9.98 -0.22
CA ALA A 248 -9.94 9.23 -1.25
C ALA A 248 -9.71 7.70 -1.14
N ARG A 249 -8.49 7.28 -0.81
CA ARG A 249 -8.15 5.86 -0.64
C ARG A 249 -8.75 5.29 0.64
N GLN A 250 -8.70 6.04 1.74
CA GLN A 250 -9.35 5.63 2.99
C GLN A 250 -10.86 5.43 2.79
N ASP A 251 -11.49 6.34 2.04
CA ASP A 251 -12.90 6.25 1.71
C ASP A 251 -13.22 5.03 0.83
N GLU A 252 -12.39 4.76 -0.17
CA GLU A 252 -12.53 3.58 -1.03
C GLU A 252 -12.43 2.28 -0.23
N VAL A 253 -11.41 2.14 0.62
CA VAL A 253 -11.23 0.97 1.51
C VAL A 253 -12.42 0.82 2.46
N SER A 254 -12.86 1.92 3.08
CA SER A 254 -14.01 1.91 3.98
C SER A 254 -15.29 1.45 3.30
N GLN A 255 -15.57 1.97 2.10
CA GLN A 255 -16.73 1.55 1.32
C GLN A 255 -16.63 0.09 0.88
N MET A 256 -15.44 -0.37 0.48
CA MET A 256 -15.21 -1.76 0.09
C MET A 256 -15.54 -2.72 1.25
N LEU A 257 -15.00 -2.44 2.44
CA LEU A 257 -15.24 -3.25 3.65
C LEU A 257 -16.69 -3.18 4.13
N ALA A 258 -17.32 -2.00 4.07
CA ALA A 258 -18.73 -1.85 4.44
C ALA A 258 -19.66 -2.63 3.51
N LEU A 259 -19.36 -2.62 2.21
CA LEU A 259 -20.11 -3.38 1.21
C LEU A 259 -19.87 -4.89 1.38
N GLU A 260 -18.64 -5.30 1.66
CA GLU A 260 -18.28 -6.70 1.94
C GLU A 260 -19.07 -7.24 3.14
N ALA A 261 -19.10 -6.50 4.24
CA ALA A 261 -19.83 -6.87 5.46
C ALA A 261 -21.36 -6.92 5.29
N ARG A 262 -21.91 -6.38 4.18
CA ARG A 262 -23.32 -6.55 3.78
C ARG A 262 -23.50 -7.74 2.84
N MET A 263 -22.56 -7.96 1.94
CA MET A 263 -22.62 -9.03 0.93
C MET A 263 -22.34 -10.41 1.54
N ALA A 264 -21.35 -10.52 2.42
CA ALA A 264 -20.88 -11.80 2.94
C ALA A 264 -21.99 -12.64 3.62
N PRO A 265 -22.86 -12.10 4.48
CA PRO A 265 -23.94 -12.88 5.09
C PRO A 265 -25.01 -13.36 4.09
N LEU A 266 -25.21 -12.62 2.98
CA LEU A 266 -26.15 -13.01 1.93
C LEU A 266 -25.57 -14.14 1.08
N LEU A 267 -24.31 -13.98 0.68
CA LEU A 267 -23.58 -14.98 -0.11
C LEU A 267 -23.41 -16.29 0.67
N ALA A 268 -23.10 -16.23 1.96
CA ALA A 268 -23.04 -17.39 2.84
C ALA A 268 -24.37 -18.16 2.93
N LYS A 269 -25.51 -17.48 2.70
CA LYS A 269 -26.86 -18.08 2.67
C LYS A 269 -27.33 -18.44 1.26
N GLY A 270 -26.48 -18.27 0.23
CA GLY A 270 -26.87 -18.46 -1.17
C GLY A 270 -27.91 -17.46 -1.67
N GLN A 271 -28.09 -16.32 -0.99
CA GLN A 271 -29.08 -15.32 -1.36
C GLN A 271 -28.56 -14.35 -2.43
N PRO A 272 -29.41 -13.91 -3.38
CA PRO A 272 -29.00 -12.96 -4.40
C PRO A 272 -28.66 -11.60 -3.79
N ILE A 273 -27.63 -10.95 -4.32
CA ILE A 273 -27.25 -9.61 -3.89
C ILE A 273 -28.26 -8.58 -4.44
N PRO A 274 -28.80 -7.68 -3.59
CA PRO A 274 -29.72 -6.65 -4.03
C PRO A 274 -29.14 -5.77 -5.16
N ALA A 275 -29.93 -5.49 -6.19
CA ALA A 275 -29.51 -4.71 -7.36
C ALA A 275 -28.99 -3.29 -7.04
N ARG A 276 -29.37 -2.73 -5.88
CA ARG A 276 -28.84 -1.45 -5.39
C ARG A 276 -27.35 -1.53 -5.03
N LEU A 277 -26.88 -2.69 -4.56
CA LEU A 277 -25.49 -2.93 -4.17
C LEU A 277 -24.63 -3.29 -5.38
N THR A 278 -25.16 -4.09 -6.31
CA THR A 278 -24.43 -4.49 -7.53
C THR A 278 -24.12 -3.33 -8.48
N ARG A 279 -24.85 -2.21 -8.35
CA ARG A 279 -24.63 -0.98 -9.12
C ARG A 279 -23.57 -0.04 -8.52
N LEU A 280 -23.06 -0.33 -7.33
CA LEU A 280 -22.04 0.51 -6.71
C LEU A 280 -20.72 0.41 -7.48
N ARG A 281 -19.99 1.53 -7.60
CA ARG A 281 -18.71 1.60 -8.34
C ARG A 281 -17.70 0.55 -7.86
N LEU A 282 -17.69 0.27 -6.56
CA LEU A 282 -16.75 -0.63 -5.92
C LEU A 282 -17.22 -2.08 -5.86
N TYR A 283 -18.36 -2.41 -6.46
CA TYR A 283 -18.92 -3.76 -6.38
C TYR A 283 -17.95 -4.85 -6.85
N SER A 284 -17.32 -4.68 -8.02
CA SER A 284 -16.36 -5.65 -8.56
C SER A 284 -15.14 -5.82 -7.66
N ALA A 285 -14.59 -4.71 -7.13
CA ALA A 285 -13.46 -4.75 -6.20
C ALA A 285 -13.84 -5.40 -4.86
N THR A 286 -15.05 -5.16 -4.37
CA THR A 286 -15.58 -5.82 -3.17
C THR A 286 -15.88 -7.30 -3.40
N TRP A 287 -16.35 -7.68 -4.59
CA TRP A 287 -16.51 -9.07 -4.96
C TRP A 287 -15.16 -9.79 -4.93
N LEU A 288 -14.13 -9.18 -5.53
CA LEU A 288 -12.77 -9.68 -5.47
C LEU A 288 -12.29 -9.84 -4.03
N LEU A 289 -12.48 -8.83 -3.17
CA LEU A 289 -12.18 -8.92 -1.73
C LEU A 289 -12.93 -10.07 -1.05
N HIS A 290 -14.20 -10.30 -1.39
CA HIS A 290 -14.96 -11.41 -0.82
C HIS A 290 -14.39 -12.76 -1.24
N GLN A 291 -14.13 -12.97 -2.54
CA GLN A 291 -13.49 -14.20 -3.04
C GLN A 291 -12.14 -14.42 -2.38
N PHE A 292 -11.36 -13.35 -2.25
CA PHE A 292 -10.07 -13.37 -1.60
C PHE A 292 -10.14 -13.91 -0.16
N LYS A 293 -11.17 -13.53 0.58
CA LYS A 293 -11.38 -13.94 1.98
C LYS A 293 -11.94 -15.36 2.15
N THR A 294 -12.68 -15.88 1.17
CA THR A 294 -13.55 -17.06 1.35
C THR A 294 -13.28 -18.21 0.38
N ALA A 295 -12.64 -17.95 -0.77
CA ALA A 295 -12.34 -19.00 -1.73
C ALA A 295 -11.39 -20.04 -1.12
N PRO A 296 -11.55 -21.34 -1.44
CA PRO A 296 -10.52 -22.34 -1.20
C PRO A 296 -9.23 -21.91 -1.90
N GLU A 297 -8.08 -22.18 -1.27
CA GLU A 297 -6.77 -21.79 -1.83
C GLU A 297 -6.53 -22.34 -3.24
N ALA A 298 -6.95 -23.60 -3.48
CA ALA A 298 -6.84 -24.26 -4.79
C ALA A 298 -7.64 -23.58 -5.92
N GLU A 299 -8.69 -22.83 -5.57
CA GLU A 299 -9.56 -22.13 -6.53
C GLU A 299 -9.27 -20.63 -6.59
N LEU A 300 -8.31 -20.14 -5.78
CA LEU A 300 -8.15 -18.70 -5.56
C LEU A 300 -7.82 -17.96 -6.87
N LEU A 301 -6.92 -18.51 -7.70
CA LEU A 301 -6.54 -17.89 -8.97
C LEU A 301 -7.72 -17.78 -9.94
N GLU A 302 -8.52 -18.84 -10.06
CA GLU A 302 -9.70 -18.87 -10.92
C GLU A 302 -10.77 -17.87 -10.43
N ARG A 303 -11.03 -17.84 -9.12
CA ARG A 303 -12.12 -17.04 -8.55
C ARG A 303 -11.77 -15.57 -8.37
N CYS A 304 -10.47 -15.24 -8.32
CA CYS A 304 -9.97 -13.88 -8.22
C CYS A 304 -9.52 -13.30 -9.57
N ASP A 305 -9.78 -13.97 -10.69
CA ASP A 305 -9.48 -13.44 -12.02
C ASP A 305 -10.22 -12.11 -12.27
N PRO A 306 -9.49 -10.99 -12.48
CA PRO A 306 -10.06 -9.68 -12.79
C PRO A 306 -10.99 -9.68 -14.00
N GLU A 307 -10.74 -10.54 -15.00
CA GLU A 307 -11.57 -10.64 -16.20
C GLU A 307 -12.89 -11.38 -15.92
N ALA A 308 -12.91 -12.26 -14.92
CA ALA A 308 -14.09 -12.99 -14.48
C ALA A 308 -14.94 -12.21 -13.46
N LEU A 309 -14.51 -11.01 -13.04
CA LEU A 309 -15.24 -10.23 -12.05
C LEU A 309 -16.59 -9.75 -12.59
N PRO A 310 -17.63 -9.75 -11.74
CA PRO A 310 -18.94 -9.30 -12.16
C PRO A 310 -18.91 -7.81 -12.51
N THR A 311 -19.40 -7.47 -13.70
CA THR A 311 -19.50 -6.09 -14.15
C THR A 311 -20.77 -5.45 -13.57
N PRO A 312 -20.70 -4.21 -13.04
CA PRO A 312 -21.88 -3.53 -12.55
C PRO A 312 -22.87 -3.34 -13.71
N PRO A 313 -24.17 -3.60 -13.51
CA PRO A 313 -25.15 -3.41 -14.57
C PRO A 313 -25.20 -1.93 -14.96
N PRO A 314 -25.39 -1.60 -16.26
CA PRO A 314 -25.37 -0.23 -16.74
C PRO A 314 -26.43 0.61 -16.00
N PRO A 315 -26.16 1.91 -15.78
CA PRO A 315 -27.11 2.79 -15.09
C PRO A 315 -28.47 2.75 -15.81
N ALA A 316 -29.54 2.56 -15.05
CA ALA A 316 -30.88 2.52 -15.61
C ALA A 316 -31.13 3.79 -16.44
N LYS A 317 -31.45 3.64 -17.73
CA LYS A 317 -31.81 4.76 -18.60
C LYS A 317 -32.87 5.58 -17.87
N ARG A 318 -32.55 6.82 -17.49
CA ARG A 318 -33.54 7.75 -16.90
C ARG A 318 -34.74 7.76 -17.84
N ARG A 319 -35.87 7.17 -17.43
CA ARG A 319 -37.14 7.33 -18.12
C ARG A 319 -37.37 8.84 -18.15
N ARG A 320 -37.19 9.47 -19.32
CA ARG A 320 -37.62 10.85 -19.54
C ARG A 320 -39.07 10.90 -19.08
N GLN A 321 -39.35 11.58 -17.96
CA GLN A 321 -40.71 11.85 -17.56
C GLN A 321 -41.36 12.53 -18.77
N ARG A 322 -42.32 11.86 -19.41
CA ARG A 322 -43.18 12.50 -20.41
C ARG A 322 -43.76 13.71 -19.70
N ARG A 323 -43.31 14.92 -20.06
CA ARG A 323 -43.93 16.17 -19.63
C ARG A 323 -45.42 16.01 -19.93
N ARG A 324 -46.25 15.92 -18.89
CA ARG A 324 -47.70 15.95 -19.05
C ARG A 324 -48.02 17.28 -19.72
N ARG A 325 -48.57 17.25 -20.94
CA ARG A 325 -49.13 18.44 -21.59
C ARG A 325 -50.15 19.07 -20.63
N PRO A 326 -50.12 20.38 -20.38
CA PRO A 326 -51.18 21.03 -19.61
C PRO A 326 -52.50 20.82 -20.35
N ARG A 327 -53.52 20.30 -19.67
CA ARG A 327 -54.90 20.32 -20.18
C ARG A 327 -55.29 21.80 -20.32
N GLY A 328 -55.51 22.24 -21.56
CA GLY A 328 -55.97 23.59 -21.87
C GLY A 328 -57.19 23.96 -21.05
N GLY A 329 -57.08 25.09 -20.34
CA GLY A 329 -58.18 25.68 -19.59
C GLY A 329 -59.30 26.09 -20.54
N ARG A 330 -60.53 25.73 -20.16
CA ARG A 330 -61.76 26.26 -20.73
C ARG A 330 -61.76 27.78 -20.57
N GLY A 331 -61.82 28.50 -21.69
CA GLY A 331 -62.06 29.94 -21.70
C GLY A 331 -63.38 30.26 -21.02
N ARG A 332 -63.33 31.10 -19.98
CA ARG A 332 -64.49 31.79 -19.43
C ARG A 332 -64.72 33.03 -20.28
N GLU A 333 -65.86 33.08 -20.98
CA GLU A 333 -66.43 34.30 -21.52
C GLU A 333 -66.64 35.33 -20.40
N LYS A 334 -66.01 36.51 -20.53
CA LYS A 334 -66.42 37.70 -19.81
C LYS A 334 -67.07 38.65 -20.81
N LYS A 335 -68.39 38.79 -20.68
CA LYS A 335 -69.19 39.89 -21.23
C LYS A 335 -68.69 41.21 -20.62
N ALA A 336 -68.41 42.19 -21.46
CA ALA A 336 -68.38 43.61 -21.11
C ALA A 336 -69.10 44.36 -22.25
N GLY A 337 -70.38 44.68 -22.04
CA GLY A 337 -70.98 45.89 -22.63
C GLY A 337 -70.58 47.06 -21.73
N GLY A 338 -70.36 48.28 -22.18
CA GLY A 338 -70.97 49.00 -23.30
C GLY A 338 -71.67 50.24 -22.71
N GLY A 339 -71.21 51.45 -23.10
CA GLY A 339 -71.77 52.76 -22.71
C GLY A 339 -70.78 53.57 -21.86
N ALA A 340 -70.01 54.54 -22.36
CA ALA A 340 -70.35 55.82 -23.02
C ALA A 340 -71.05 56.83 -22.08
N GLY A 341 -70.42 58.01 -21.93
CA GLY A 341 -71.15 59.29 -21.79
C GLY A 341 -70.94 60.09 -20.51
N GLU A 342 -70.13 61.15 -20.66
CA GLU A 342 -70.38 62.55 -20.21
C GLU A 342 -70.46 62.95 -18.73
N GLY A 343 -69.79 64.07 -18.43
CA GLY A 343 -69.84 64.82 -17.16
C GLY A 343 -68.54 65.54 -16.86
#